data_AF-A0A453KV16-F1
#
_entry.id   AF-A0A453KV16-F1
#
_cell.length_a   1.000
_cell.length_b   1.000
_cell.length_c   1.000
_cell.angle_alpha   90.00
_cell.angle_beta   90.00
_cell.angle_gamma   90.00
#
_symmetry.space_group_name_H-M   'P 1'
#
loop_
_entity.id
_entity.type
_entity.pdbx_description
1 polymer ?
#
loop_
_entity_poly.entity_id
_entity_poly.type
_entity_poly.pdbx_seq_one_letter_code
_entity_poly.pdbx_strand_id
1 'polypeptide(L)'
;MDFDGNIIGMNFYDKKETPFVPGFIMLKCLQHFNDFGRVIRPLHGLRVKTLHEEQLTVLEKIHLVFPGVCGVIVEKVQVPSPEHSEIKAGDSGVMVDKIEVHSPEHSEIKVGDIITHVDGIPFSSAAEFGGILLDTCGQHMLERQKLGLPENDNQMSTVISLKFDVKTQ
;
A
#
# COMPACT_ATOMS: atom_id res chain seq x y z
N MET A 1 -16.12 13.16 -11.35
CA MET A 1 -15.60 14.31 -12.09
C MET A 1 -15.76 15.52 -11.18
N ASP A 2 -14.81 16.46 -11.17
CA ASP A 2 -15.01 17.73 -10.46
C ASP A 2 -15.93 18.67 -11.27
N PHE A 3 -16.14 19.90 -10.78
CA PHE A 3 -16.98 20.89 -11.46
C PHE A 3 -16.39 21.41 -12.78
N ASP A 4 -15.08 21.25 -13.00
CA ASP A 4 -14.36 21.70 -14.18
C ASP A 4 -14.29 20.62 -15.28
N GLY A 5 -14.80 19.43 -15.01
CA GLY A 5 -14.77 18.32 -15.95
C GLY A 5 -13.55 17.40 -15.80
N ASN A 6 -12.72 17.58 -14.77
CA ASN A 6 -11.54 16.74 -14.57
C ASN A 6 -11.92 15.40 -13.93
N ILE A 7 -11.24 14.33 -14.37
CA ILE A 7 -11.38 13.00 -13.80
C ILE A 7 -10.69 12.96 -12.43
N ILE A 8 -11.49 12.91 -11.36
CA ILE A 8 -11.00 12.80 -9.97
C ILE A 8 -10.87 11.35 -9.48
N GLY A 9 -11.38 10.38 -10.23
CA GLY A 9 -11.44 8.99 -9.82
C GLY A 9 -12.36 8.13 -10.69
N MET A 10 -12.45 6.85 -10.35
CA MET A 10 -13.31 5.86 -10.99
C MET A 10 -14.11 5.08 -9.95
N ASN A 11 -15.42 5.04 -10.11
CA ASN A 11 -16.28 4.23 -9.26
C ASN A 11 -16.16 2.76 -9.66
N PHE A 12 -16.25 1.87 -8.68
CA PHE A 12 -16.38 0.44 -8.92
C PHE A 12 -17.62 -0.12 -8.22
N TYR A 13 -18.05 -1.29 -8.66
CA TYR A 13 -19.26 -1.90 -8.13
C TYR A 13 -18.99 -2.54 -6.77
N ASP A 14 -19.75 -2.13 -5.76
CA ASP A 14 -19.90 -2.85 -4.49
C ASP A 14 -21.39 -3.03 -4.17
N LYS A 15 -21.71 -4.04 -3.34
CA LYS A 15 -23.10 -4.38 -2.99
C LYS A 15 -23.71 -3.42 -1.98
N LYS A 16 -22.90 -2.74 -1.17
CA LYS A 16 -23.36 -1.89 -0.05
C LYS A 16 -23.21 -0.41 -0.35
N GLU A 17 -22.15 -0.03 -1.05
CA GLU A 17 -21.83 1.37 -1.35
C GLU A 17 -21.36 1.57 -2.79
N THR A 18 -21.06 2.82 -3.15
CA THR A 18 -20.44 3.18 -4.43
C THR A 18 -19.01 3.63 -4.16
N PRO A 19 -18.09 2.68 -3.95
CA PRO A 19 -16.71 3.03 -3.65
C PRO A 19 -16.03 3.63 -4.88
N PHE A 20 -14.98 4.41 -4.65
CA PHE A 20 -14.25 5.09 -5.70
C PHE A 20 -12.75 4.88 -5.55
N VAL A 21 -12.05 4.72 -6.68
CA VAL A 21 -10.60 4.73 -6.76
C VAL A 21 -10.17 6.16 -7.11
N PRO A 22 -9.33 6.82 -6.29
CA PRO A 22 -8.84 8.16 -6.60
C PRO A 22 -8.04 8.23 -7.91
N GLY A 23 -8.15 9.34 -8.63
CA GLY A 23 -7.53 9.54 -9.94
C GLY A 23 -6.00 9.42 -9.91
N PHE A 24 -5.36 9.82 -8.82
CA PHE A 24 -3.90 9.69 -8.68
C PHE A 24 -3.43 8.23 -8.60
N ILE A 25 -4.25 7.32 -8.05
CA ILE A 25 -3.97 5.88 -8.06
C ILE A 25 -4.11 5.33 -9.48
N MET A 26 -5.16 5.73 -10.19
CA MET A 26 -5.35 5.35 -11.58
C MET A 26 -4.17 5.79 -12.46
N LEU A 27 -3.68 7.00 -12.24
CA LEU A 27 -2.54 7.53 -12.98
C LEU A 27 -1.27 6.69 -12.76
N LYS A 28 -0.99 6.28 -11.51
CA LYS A 28 0.14 5.39 -11.19
C LYS A 28 -0.02 4.02 -11.85
N CYS A 29 -1.22 3.43 -11.80
CA CYS A 29 -1.50 2.17 -12.49
C CYS A 29 -1.30 2.29 -14.01
N LEU A 30 -1.77 3.38 -14.61
CA LEU A 30 -1.59 3.61 -16.04
C LEU A 30 -0.10 3.81 -16.41
N GLN A 31 0.65 4.52 -15.57
CA GLN A 31 2.10 4.67 -15.74
C GLN A 31 2.80 3.30 -15.72
N HIS A 32 2.50 2.45 -14.73
CA HIS A 32 3.03 1.09 -14.68
C HIS A 32 2.70 0.30 -15.94
N PHE A 33 1.45 0.38 -16.41
CA PHE A 33 1.04 -0.34 -17.61
C PHE A 33 1.79 0.14 -18.85
N ASN A 34 2.02 1.46 -18.99
CA ASN A 34 2.78 2.03 -20.09
C ASN A 34 4.25 1.61 -20.06
N ASP A 35 4.87 1.58 -18.87
CA ASP A 35 6.29 1.29 -18.72
C ASP A 35 6.60 -0.21 -18.77
N PHE A 36 5.72 -1.05 -18.21
CA PHE A 36 5.99 -2.47 -17.94
C PHE A 36 5.01 -3.42 -18.64
N GLY A 37 3.99 -2.92 -19.34
CA GLY A 37 2.91 -3.73 -19.93
C GLY A 37 1.98 -4.39 -18.89
N ARG A 38 2.17 -4.10 -17.61
CA ARG A 38 1.39 -4.64 -16.48
C ARG A 38 1.38 -3.67 -15.31
N VAL A 39 0.33 -3.73 -14.49
CA VAL A 39 0.32 -3.02 -13.20
C VAL A 39 1.04 -3.85 -12.16
N ILE A 40 2.14 -3.32 -11.65
CA ILE A 40 2.91 -3.96 -10.59
C ILE A 40 2.13 -3.88 -9.28
N ARG A 41 1.81 -5.04 -8.70
CA ARG A 41 1.05 -5.14 -7.46
C ARG A 41 1.99 -5.36 -6.27
N PRO A 42 2.03 -4.45 -5.28
CA PRO A 42 2.78 -4.65 -4.05
C PRO A 42 2.10 -5.71 -3.19
N LEU A 43 2.74 -6.86 -2.97
CA LEU A 43 2.27 -7.86 -2.00
C LEU A 43 2.99 -7.65 -0.68
N HIS A 44 2.31 -7.06 0.31
CA HIS A 44 2.89 -6.70 1.61
C HIS A 44 2.22 -7.41 2.80
N GLY A 45 1.18 -8.22 2.58
CA GLY A 45 0.52 -9.02 3.62
C GLY A 45 -0.29 -8.24 4.67
N LEU A 46 -0.34 -6.91 4.58
CA LEU A 46 -1.11 -6.07 5.49
C LEU A 46 -2.47 -5.73 4.90
N ARG A 47 -3.52 -5.86 5.70
CA ARG A 47 -4.79 -5.19 5.45
C ARG A 47 -4.87 -4.00 6.37
N VAL A 48 -5.06 -2.83 5.79
CA VAL A 48 -5.07 -1.56 6.51
C VAL A 48 -6.33 -0.79 6.21
N LYS A 49 -6.71 0.09 7.15
CA LYS A 49 -7.82 1.01 7.00
C LYS A 49 -7.37 2.42 7.35
N THR A 50 -7.93 3.43 6.68
CA THR A 50 -7.67 4.84 7.00
C THR A 50 -8.02 5.11 8.45
N LEU A 51 -7.08 5.66 9.23
CA LEU A 51 -7.28 5.85 10.66
C LEU A 51 -8.52 6.70 10.97
N HIS A 52 -8.75 7.77 10.21
CA HIS A 52 -9.89 8.68 10.42
C HIS A 52 -11.26 8.07 10.09
N GLU A 53 -11.31 6.89 9.48
CA GLU A 53 -12.54 6.12 9.24
C GLU A 53 -12.87 5.16 10.40
N GLU A 54 -12.07 5.17 11.47
CA GLU A 54 -12.34 4.39 12.68
C GLU A 54 -13.49 4.94 13.54
N GLN A 55 -13.99 4.07 14.43
CA GLN A 55 -15.00 4.46 15.40
C GLN A 55 -14.46 5.57 16.32
N LEU A 56 -15.32 6.53 16.66
CA LEU A 56 -14.96 7.68 17.52
C LEU A 56 -14.28 7.24 18.83
N THR A 57 -14.76 6.15 19.43
CA THR A 57 -14.22 5.59 20.68
C THR A 57 -12.79 5.06 20.54
N VAL A 58 -12.40 4.61 19.35
CA VAL A 58 -11.03 4.19 19.03
C VAL A 58 -10.17 5.42 18.78
N LEU A 59 -10.67 6.38 17.99
CA LEU A 59 -9.99 7.63 17.70
C LEU A 59 -9.69 8.45 18.96
N GLU A 60 -10.60 8.51 19.92
CA GLU A 60 -10.40 9.20 21.20
C GLU A 60 -9.23 8.61 22.01
N LYS A 61 -9.17 7.27 22.10
CA LYS A 61 -8.06 6.59 22.79
C LYS A 61 -6.73 6.86 22.11
N ILE A 62 -6.71 6.78 20.79
CA ILE A 62 -5.52 7.05 20.00
C ILE A 62 -5.10 8.51 20.16
N HIS A 63 -6.02 9.47 20.13
CA HIS A 63 -5.72 10.88 20.29
C HIS A 63 -5.17 11.22 21.68
N LEU A 64 -5.59 10.50 22.73
CA LEU A 64 -5.05 10.66 24.08
C LEU A 64 -3.57 10.26 24.18
N VAL A 65 -3.15 9.25 23.43
CA VAL A 65 -1.77 8.72 23.45
C VAL A 65 -0.90 9.39 22.38
N PHE A 66 -1.46 9.64 21.20
CA PHE A 66 -0.80 10.20 20.02
C PHE A 66 -1.62 11.37 19.45
N PRO A 67 -1.53 12.58 20.05
CA PRO A 67 -2.27 13.74 19.59
C PRO A 67 -1.92 14.10 18.14
N GLY A 68 -2.95 14.27 17.30
CA GLY A 68 -2.80 14.70 15.90
C GLY A 68 -2.18 13.65 14.97
N VAL A 69 -2.17 12.37 15.35
CA VAL A 69 -1.67 11.30 14.48
C VAL A 69 -2.59 11.08 13.28
N CYS A 70 -1.97 10.91 12.11
CA CYS A 70 -2.61 10.56 10.84
C CYS A 70 -1.93 9.32 10.27
N GLY A 71 -2.66 8.53 9.47
CA GLY A 71 -2.12 7.34 8.83
C GLY A 71 -3.16 6.25 8.65
N VAL A 72 -2.71 5.00 8.73
CA VAL A 72 -3.57 3.82 8.62
C VAL A 72 -3.41 2.90 9.82
N ILE A 73 -4.49 2.23 10.21
CA ILE A 73 -4.49 1.19 11.23
C ILE A 73 -4.43 -0.19 10.57
N VAL A 74 -3.63 -1.09 11.14
CA VAL A 74 -3.51 -2.48 10.67
C VAL A 74 -4.71 -3.29 11.17
N GLU A 75 -5.57 -3.73 10.25
CA GLU A 75 -6.73 -4.58 10.55
C GLU A 75 -6.36 -6.07 10.58
N LYS A 76 -5.44 -6.48 9.71
CA LYS A 76 -5.02 -7.88 9.57
C LYS A 76 -3.58 -7.95 9.08
N VAL A 77 -2.84 -8.91 9.62
CA VAL A 77 -1.53 -9.32 9.14
C VAL A 77 -1.67 -10.74 8.59
N GLN A 78 -1.30 -10.95 7.35
CA GLN A 78 -1.29 -12.24 6.69
C GLN A 78 0.08 -12.49 6.10
N VAL A 79 0.52 -13.75 6.13
CA VAL A 79 1.75 -14.15 5.43
C VAL A 79 1.56 -13.80 3.95
N PRO A 80 2.44 -12.98 3.36
CA PRO A 80 2.36 -12.66 1.94
C PRO A 80 2.51 -13.97 1.17
N SER A 81 1.40 -14.47 0.63
CA SER A 81 1.39 -15.67 -0.19
C SER A 81 0.63 -15.39 -1.49
N PRO A 82 1.16 -15.81 -2.64
CA PRO A 82 0.48 -15.66 -3.92
C PRO A 82 -0.79 -16.52 -3.99
N GLU A 83 -0.93 -17.56 -3.15
CA GLU A 83 -2.12 -18.42 -3.09
C GLU A 83 -3.27 -17.88 -2.21
N HIS A 84 -2.95 -16.90 -1.34
CA HIS A 84 -3.92 -16.21 -0.48
C HIS A 84 -4.32 -14.83 -1.00
N SER A 85 -3.69 -14.37 -2.09
CA SER A 85 -4.22 -13.27 -2.89
C SER A 85 -5.48 -13.78 -3.61
N GLU A 86 -6.59 -13.03 -3.56
CA GLU A 86 -7.87 -13.41 -4.21
C GLU A 86 -7.81 -13.43 -5.76
N ILE A 87 -6.63 -13.57 -6.34
CA ILE A 87 -6.32 -13.32 -7.74
C ILE A 87 -5.71 -14.58 -8.34
N LYS A 88 -6.30 -15.04 -9.45
CA LYS A 88 -5.90 -16.27 -10.16
C LYS A 88 -4.54 -16.12 -10.86
N ALA A 89 -3.89 -17.26 -11.09
CA ALA A 89 -2.66 -17.39 -11.86
C ALA A 89 -2.73 -16.62 -13.20
N GLY A 90 -1.86 -15.63 -13.36
CA GLY A 90 -1.82 -14.71 -14.50
C GLY A 90 -1.39 -13.29 -14.14
N ASP A 91 -1.58 -12.88 -12.88
CA ASP A 91 -1.19 -11.55 -12.39
C ASP A 91 0.21 -11.59 -11.76
N SER A 92 1.24 -11.20 -12.51
CA SER A 92 2.60 -11.04 -11.98
C SER A 92 2.69 -9.85 -11.03
N GLY A 93 2.57 -10.11 -9.72
CA GLY A 93 2.81 -9.13 -8.64
C GLY A 93 4.29 -9.10 -8.19
N VAL A 94 4.73 -7.95 -7.67
CA VAL A 94 6.03 -7.85 -6.98
C VAL A 94 5.81 -8.18 -5.51
N MET A 95 6.52 -9.18 -5.00
CA MET A 95 6.49 -9.52 -3.57
C MET A 95 7.34 -8.53 -2.77
N VAL A 96 6.69 -7.76 -1.90
CA VAL A 96 7.38 -6.97 -0.88
C VAL A 96 7.61 -7.89 0.32
N ASP A 97 8.68 -8.69 0.23
CA ASP A 97 8.99 -9.74 1.21
C ASP A 97 9.65 -9.19 2.49
N LYS A 98 10.18 -7.95 2.47
CA LYS A 98 10.91 -7.40 3.62
C LYS A 98 10.40 -6.03 4.02
N ILE A 99 9.59 -6.00 5.08
CA ILE A 99 9.25 -4.77 5.78
C ILE A 99 10.27 -4.60 6.91
N GLU A 100 11.24 -3.71 6.76
CA GLU A 100 12.20 -3.37 7.82
C GLU A 100 11.60 -2.26 8.68
N VAL A 101 10.87 -2.65 9.74
CA VAL A 101 10.38 -1.70 10.74
C VAL A 101 11.56 -1.20 11.56
N HIS A 102 11.97 0.05 11.35
CA HIS A 102 12.89 0.74 12.25
C HIS A 102 12.08 1.44 13.34
N SER A 103 11.61 0.66 14.30
CA SER A 103 11.17 1.17 15.60
C SER A 103 12.02 0.49 16.68
N PRO A 104 12.53 1.22 17.70
CA PRO A 104 13.51 0.66 18.62
C PRO A 104 13.05 -0.57 19.43
N GLU A 105 11.76 -0.96 19.41
CA GLU A 105 11.25 -1.98 20.34
C GLU A 105 10.32 -3.08 19.76
N HIS A 106 9.94 -3.09 18.48
CA HIS A 106 9.00 -4.12 17.96
C HIS A 106 9.37 -4.63 16.55
N SER A 107 9.83 -5.88 16.48
CA SER A 107 10.27 -6.55 15.25
C SER A 107 9.17 -7.24 14.45
N GLU A 108 7.88 -6.98 14.72
CA GLU A 108 6.78 -7.53 13.92
C GLU A 108 5.56 -6.61 14.00
N ILE A 109 5.02 -6.20 12.85
CA ILE A 109 3.80 -5.40 12.75
C ILE A 109 2.63 -6.25 13.22
N LYS A 110 1.76 -5.68 14.04
CA LYS A 110 0.61 -6.36 14.64
C LYS A 110 -0.69 -5.67 14.29
N VAL A 111 -1.78 -6.41 14.42
CA VAL A 111 -3.13 -5.85 14.35
C VAL A 111 -3.28 -4.78 15.43
N GLY A 112 -3.81 -3.62 15.04
CA GLY A 112 -3.96 -2.45 15.91
C GLY A 112 -2.82 -1.43 15.83
N ASP A 113 -1.68 -1.78 15.23
CA ASP A 113 -0.59 -0.84 14.97
C ASP A 113 -1.02 0.27 13.99
N ILE A 114 -0.51 1.48 14.21
CA ILE A 114 -0.77 2.63 13.35
C ILE A 114 0.50 2.93 12.55
N ILE A 115 0.40 2.85 11.22
CA ILE A 115 1.48 3.19 10.30
C ILE A 115 1.27 4.61 9.82
N THR A 116 2.31 5.43 9.94
CA THR A 116 2.24 6.88 9.69
C THR A 116 3.15 7.34 8.55
N HIS A 117 4.23 6.59 8.30
CA HIS A 117 5.19 6.88 7.22
C HIS A 117 5.64 5.60 6.53
N VAL A 118 5.95 5.70 5.24
CA VAL A 118 6.69 4.69 4.47
C VAL A 118 7.94 5.35 3.91
N ASP A 119 9.12 4.81 4.22
CA ASP A 119 10.42 5.36 3.81
C ASP A 119 10.57 6.86 4.16
N GLY A 120 10.00 7.27 5.30
CA GLY A 120 9.96 8.65 5.77
C GLY A 120 8.94 9.56 5.08
N ILE A 121 8.16 9.04 4.12
CA ILE A 121 7.08 9.76 3.44
C ILE A 121 5.81 9.65 4.30
N PRO A 122 5.27 10.78 4.82
CA PRO A 122 4.03 10.78 5.58
C PRO A 122 2.83 10.52 4.67
N PHE A 123 1.80 9.88 5.21
CA PHE A 123 0.51 9.72 4.56
C PHE A 123 -0.62 9.73 5.59
N SER A 124 -1.85 9.94 5.11
CA SER A 124 -3.05 10.15 5.93
C SER A 124 -4.16 9.15 5.64
N SER A 125 -4.06 8.38 4.55
CA SER A 125 -5.11 7.47 4.10
C SER A 125 -4.56 6.17 3.52
N ALA A 126 -5.42 5.14 3.44
CA ALA A 126 -5.08 3.87 2.79
C ALA A 126 -4.79 4.04 1.30
N ALA A 127 -5.43 5.01 0.64
CA ALA A 127 -5.14 5.33 -0.76
C ALA A 127 -3.74 5.91 -0.92
N GLU A 128 -3.35 6.88 -0.09
CA GLU A 128 -1.98 7.44 -0.13
C GLU A 128 -0.92 6.38 0.17
N PHE A 129 -1.15 5.53 1.17
CA PHE A 129 -0.31 4.38 1.46
C PHE A 129 -0.13 3.48 0.23
N GLY A 130 -1.23 3.05 -0.41
CA GLY A 130 -1.17 2.24 -1.63
C GLY A 130 -0.48 2.95 -2.80
N GLY A 131 -0.65 4.27 -2.92
CA GLY A 131 0.02 5.10 -3.92
C GLY A 131 1.53 5.14 -3.75
N ILE A 132 2.03 5.26 -2.52
CA ILE A 132 3.47 5.21 -2.21
C ILE A 132 4.03 3.85 -2.59
N LEU A 133 3.33 2.76 -2.23
CA LEU A 133 3.77 1.40 -2.58
C LEU A 133 3.84 1.18 -4.10
N LEU A 134 2.89 1.71 -4.85
CA LEU A 134 2.93 1.67 -6.31
C LEU A 134 4.18 2.40 -6.83
N ASP A 135 4.45 3.62 -6.38
CA ASP A 135 5.63 4.37 -6.81
C ASP A 135 6.93 3.62 -6.51
N THR A 136 7.08 3.09 -5.29
CA THR A 136 8.28 2.35 -4.88
C THR A 136 8.48 1.11 -5.77
N CYS A 137 7.41 0.36 -6.04
CA CYS A 137 7.46 -0.77 -6.97
C CYS A 137 7.87 -0.36 -8.39
N GLY A 138 7.28 0.71 -8.92
CA GLY A 138 7.59 1.22 -10.25
C GLY A 138 9.06 1.67 -10.37
N GLN A 139 9.55 2.45 -9.41
CA GLN A 139 10.93 2.91 -9.37
C GLN A 139 11.93 1.75 -9.33
N HIS A 140 11.70 0.80 -8.42
CA HIS A 140 12.57 -0.36 -8.29
C HIS A 140 12.64 -1.18 -9.59
N MET A 141 11.52 -1.30 -10.29
CA MET A 141 11.44 -2.04 -11.56
C MET A 141 12.16 -1.32 -12.69
N LEU A 142 12.01 0.00 -12.76
CA LEU A 142 12.73 0.84 -13.71
C LEU A 142 14.25 0.76 -13.49
N GLU A 143 14.71 0.74 -12.24
CA GLU A 143 16.13 0.58 -11.90
C GLU A 143 16.69 -0.78 -12.34
N ARG A 144 15.93 -1.86 -12.15
CA ARG A 144 16.33 -3.20 -12.61
C ARG A 144 16.46 -3.29 -14.12
N GLN A 145 15.53 -2.68 -14.87
CA GLN A 145 15.59 -2.62 -16.33
C GLN A 145 16.84 -1.86 -16.80
N LYS A 146 17.18 -0.73 -16.14
CA LYS A 146 18.41 0.02 -16.42
C LYS A 146 19.69 -0.80 -16.18
N LEU A 147 19.68 -1.68 -15.18
CA LEU A 147 20.80 -2.55 -14.84
C LEU A 147 20.89 -3.81 -15.72
N GLY A 148 19.96 -4.00 -16.67
CA GLY A 148 19.96 -5.15 -17.58
C GLY A 148 19.69 -6.48 -16.88
N LEU A 149 19.07 -6.46 -15.70
CA LEU A 149 18.70 -7.67 -14.97
C LEU A 149 17.50 -8.32 -15.67
N PRO A 150 17.57 -9.60 -16.08
CA PRO A 150 16.51 -10.23 -16.85
C PRO A 150 15.21 -10.33 -16.06
N GLU A 151 14.09 -10.03 -16.72
CA GLU A 151 12.74 -10.42 -16.27
C GLU A 151 12.59 -11.93 -16.48
N ASN A 152 13.16 -12.74 -15.59
CA ASN A 152 12.91 -14.18 -15.64
C ASN A 152 11.48 -14.45 -15.14
N ASP A 153 10.57 -14.74 -16.07
CA ASP A 153 9.15 -15.05 -15.85
C ASP A 153 8.86 -16.18 -14.85
N ASN A 154 9.89 -16.92 -14.42
CA ASN A 154 9.76 -18.08 -13.53
C ASN A 154 10.61 -17.99 -12.25
N GLN A 155 11.20 -16.83 -11.93
CA GLN A 155 11.96 -16.66 -10.70
C GLN A 155 11.80 -15.28 -10.05
N MET A 156 11.43 -15.35 -8.77
CA MET A 156 11.72 -14.41 -7.68
C MET A 156 10.81 -13.20 -7.52
N SER A 157 9.98 -13.31 -6.47
CA SER A 157 9.95 -12.35 -5.36
C SER A 157 11.04 -11.28 -5.49
N THR A 158 10.67 -10.12 -6.02
CA THR A 158 11.56 -8.98 -6.02
C THR A 158 11.40 -8.28 -4.68
N VAL A 159 12.24 -8.66 -3.71
CA VAL A 159 12.20 -8.14 -2.36
C VAL A 159 12.50 -6.65 -2.36
N ILE A 160 11.48 -5.84 -2.10
CA ILE A 160 11.64 -4.41 -1.79
C ILE A 160 11.68 -4.28 -0.27
N SER A 161 12.69 -3.59 0.24
CA SER A 161 12.75 -3.20 1.64
C SER A 161 11.97 -1.91 1.85
N LEU A 162 10.95 -1.93 2.71
CA LEU A 162 10.20 -0.75 3.12
C LEU A 162 10.41 -0.45 4.59
N LYS A 163 10.60 0.82 4.93
CA LYS A 163 10.71 1.29 6.31
C LYS A 163 9.39 1.91 6.76
N PHE A 164 8.78 1.36 7.80
CA PHE A 164 7.55 1.91 8.37
C PHE A 164 7.79 2.59 9.71
N ASP A 165 7.18 3.77 9.88
CA ASP A 165 7.07 4.42 11.18
C ASP A 165 5.76 3.99 11.84
N VAL A 166 5.88 3.17 12.88
CA VAL A 166 4.78 2.49 13.56
C VAL A 166 4.56 3.07 14.96
N LYS A 167 3.29 3.32 15.31
CA LYS A 167 2.83 3.60 16.68
C LYS A 167 2.04 2.41 17.19
N THR A 168 2.46 1.84 18.31
CA THR A 168 1.81 0.71 18.97
C THR A 168 0.95 1.23 20.12
N GLN A 169 -0.28 0.72 20.24
CA GLN A 169 -1.20 1.04 21.34
C GLN A 169 -0.82 0.35 22.64
#